data_AF-A0A378P949-F1
#
_entry.id   AF-A0A378P949-F1
#
_cell.length_a   1.000
_cell.length_b   1.000
_cell.length_c   1.000
_cell.angle_alpha   90.00
_cell.angle_beta   90.00
_cell.angle_gamma   90.00
#
_symmetry.space_group_name_H-M   'P 1'
#
loop_
_entity.id
_entity.type
_entity.pdbx_description
1 polymer ?
#
loop_
_entity_poly.entity_id
_entity_poly.type
_entity_poly.pdbx_seq_one_letter_code
_entity_poly.pdbx_strand_id
1 'polypeptide(L)'
;MKRASKRLFLLILGFFCLLEPVGHAKNIGHYGQTFPVKEEDIRKVIMNKLYALQQSGDLEHVQRDLEQKAARQAMRPTPLALSTTRKPKTFRISPAVTVSHDVWTPDGHLIAKAGTRINPFERVHFLKTLIFFNADDAGQVAWVKKHYTDFKHVKFILTGGDVRVAAELFGRIYFDVNGNISSKLHLQHVPSVVSQEGLDWQVKEIGVNDE
;
A
#
# COMPACT_ATOMS: atom_id res chain seq x y z
N MET A 1 -15.82 -11.85 -97.31
CA MET A 1 -16.18 -10.75 -96.38
C MET A 1 -16.57 -11.20 -94.94
N LYS A 2 -16.08 -12.33 -94.39
CA LYS A 2 -16.44 -12.78 -93.01
C LYS A 2 -15.30 -12.74 -91.96
N ARG A 3 -14.05 -12.43 -92.35
CA ARG A 3 -12.89 -12.40 -91.43
C ARG A 3 -12.60 -11.03 -90.81
N ALA A 4 -13.05 -9.92 -91.43
CA ALA A 4 -12.80 -8.57 -90.95
C ALA A 4 -13.64 -8.21 -89.70
N SER A 5 -14.89 -8.67 -89.61
CA SER A 5 -15.77 -8.35 -88.47
C SER A 5 -15.35 -9.04 -87.17
N LYS A 6 -14.78 -10.25 -87.22
CA LYS A 6 -14.28 -10.96 -86.03
C LYS A 6 -13.06 -10.28 -85.41
N ARG A 7 -12.16 -9.72 -86.23
CA ARG A 7 -10.99 -8.97 -85.75
C ARG A 7 -11.38 -7.64 -85.10
N LEU A 8 -12.38 -6.97 -85.66
CA LEU A 8 -12.93 -5.75 -85.08
C LEU A 8 -13.63 -6.01 -83.74
N PHE A 9 -14.37 -7.12 -83.63
CA PHE A 9 -15.03 -7.50 -82.37
C PHE A 9 -14.02 -7.88 -81.27
N LEU A 10 -12.94 -8.59 -81.62
CA LEU A 10 -11.84 -8.92 -80.70
C LEU A 10 -11.08 -7.67 -80.23
N LEU A 11 -10.92 -6.65 -81.10
CA LEU A 11 -10.31 -5.37 -80.72
C LEU A 11 -11.20 -4.57 -79.75
N ILE A 12 -12.52 -4.57 -79.97
CA ILE A 12 -13.47 -3.88 -79.08
C ILE A 12 -13.55 -4.58 -77.71
N LEU A 13 -13.54 -5.91 -77.68
CA LEU A 13 -13.55 -6.67 -76.42
C LEU A 13 -12.24 -6.50 -75.63
N GLY A 14 -11.10 -6.42 -76.32
CA GLY A 14 -9.81 -6.10 -75.69
C GLY A 14 -9.75 -4.69 -75.12
N PHE A 15 -10.40 -3.71 -75.76
CA PHE A 15 -10.47 -2.34 -75.24
C PHE A 15 -11.33 -2.24 -73.97
N PHE A 16 -12.38 -3.06 -73.85
CA PHE A 16 -13.24 -3.06 -72.66
C PHE A 16 -12.57 -3.71 -71.44
N CYS A 17 -11.63 -4.65 -71.63
CA CYS A 17 -10.87 -5.27 -70.54
C CYS A 17 -9.74 -4.39 -69.97
N LEU A 18 -9.39 -3.27 -70.60
CA LEU A 18 -8.39 -2.32 -70.09
C LEU A 18 -8.99 -1.22 -69.21
N LEU A 19 -10.31 -1.20 -69.03
CA LEU A 19 -11.00 -0.29 -68.12
C LEU A 19 -11.12 -0.96 -66.75
N GLU A 20 -10.03 -0.97 -65.97
CA GLU A 20 -10.16 -1.27 -64.55
C GLU A 20 -10.84 -0.08 -63.84
N PRO A 21 -11.92 -0.30 -63.07
CA PRO A 21 -12.52 0.76 -62.27
C PRO A 21 -11.57 1.13 -61.14
N VAL A 22 -11.08 2.37 -61.15
CA VAL A 22 -10.28 2.94 -60.06
C VAL A 22 -11.18 3.07 -58.83
N GLY A 23 -11.11 2.09 -57.92
CA GLY A 23 -11.78 2.16 -56.63
C GLY A 23 -11.15 3.24 -55.76
N HIS A 24 -11.81 4.39 -55.61
CA HIS A 24 -11.40 5.42 -54.66
C HIS A 24 -11.84 5.04 -53.24
N ALA A 25 -10.96 4.40 -52.47
CA ALA A 25 -11.14 4.25 -51.04
C ALA A 25 -11.01 5.63 -50.37
N LYS A 26 -12.14 6.22 -49.98
CA LYS A 26 -12.17 7.50 -49.27
C LYS A 26 -11.73 7.29 -47.82
N ASN A 27 -10.56 7.82 -47.45
CA ASN A 27 -10.15 7.90 -46.05
C ASN A 27 -11.16 8.80 -45.33
N ILE A 28 -12.05 8.20 -44.54
CA ILE A 28 -13.13 8.91 -43.85
C ILE A 28 -12.64 9.72 -42.64
N GLY A 29 -11.33 9.75 -42.37
CA GLY A 29 -10.72 10.62 -41.38
C GLY A 29 -11.25 10.40 -39.95
N HIS A 30 -10.87 11.30 -39.05
CA HIS A 30 -11.34 11.27 -37.67
C HIS A 30 -12.80 11.76 -37.61
N TYR A 31 -13.75 10.88 -37.28
CA TYR A 31 -15.13 11.26 -37.00
C TYR A 31 -15.25 11.81 -35.57
N GLY A 32 -15.32 13.13 -35.44
CA GLY A 32 -15.56 13.85 -34.18
C GLY A 32 -14.87 15.22 -34.15
N GLN A 33 -15.45 16.20 -33.46
CA GLN A 33 -14.77 17.48 -33.24
C GLN A 33 -13.59 17.27 -32.28
N THR A 34 -12.37 17.44 -32.78
CA THR A 34 -11.17 17.52 -31.92
C THR A 34 -10.95 18.97 -31.53
N PHE A 35 -11.03 19.27 -30.24
CA PHE A 35 -10.69 20.59 -29.71
C PHE A 35 -9.20 20.64 -29.38
N PRO A 36 -8.50 21.73 -29.69
CA PRO A 36 -7.15 21.93 -29.20
C PRO A 36 -7.19 22.04 -27.67
N VAL A 37 -6.21 21.45 -26.99
CA VAL A 37 -5.99 21.62 -25.54
C VAL A 37 -5.73 23.11 -25.29
N LYS A 38 -6.60 23.76 -24.51
CA LYS A 38 -6.53 25.20 -24.19
C LYS A 38 -6.04 25.45 -22.77
N GLU A 39 -5.99 24.41 -21.96
CA GLU A 39 -5.55 24.44 -20.58
C GLU A 39 -4.07 24.85 -20.51
N GLU A 40 -3.75 25.68 -19.52
CA GLU A 40 -2.36 26.04 -19.25
C GLU A 40 -1.58 24.81 -18.78
N ASP A 41 -0.29 24.73 -19.16
CA ASP A 41 0.59 23.67 -18.68
C ASP A 41 0.64 23.71 -17.15
N ILE A 42 0.15 22.64 -16.52
CA ILE A 42 0.08 22.54 -15.06
C ILE A 42 1.45 22.77 -14.39
N ARG A 43 2.55 22.43 -15.08
CA ARG A 43 3.91 22.69 -14.57
C ARG A 43 4.18 24.19 -14.48
N LYS A 44 3.76 24.97 -15.48
CA LYS A 44 3.88 26.44 -15.47
C LYS A 44 3.07 27.04 -14.33
N VAL A 45 1.83 26.57 -14.14
CA VAL A 45 0.97 27.02 -13.03
C VAL A 45 1.63 26.75 -11.67
N ILE A 46 2.15 25.53 -11.46
CA ILE A 46 2.86 25.15 -10.22
C ILE A 46 4.11 26.02 -10.01
N MET A 47 4.94 26.19 -11.05
CA MET A 47 6.18 26.97 -10.96
C MET A 47 5.90 28.44 -10.69
N ASN A 48 4.92 29.05 -11.36
CA ASN A 48 4.55 30.45 -11.13
C ASN A 48 4.07 30.66 -9.69
N LYS A 49 3.31 29.71 -9.14
CA LYS A 49 2.89 29.76 -7.73
C LYS A 49 4.08 29.65 -6.77
N LEU A 50 5.03 28.75 -7.04
CA LEU A 50 6.25 28.63 -6.24
C LEU A 50 7.10 29.89 -6.30
N TYR A 51 7.27 30.50 -7.48
CA TYR A 51 8.01 31.76 -7.62
C TYR A 51 7.35 32.91 -6.89
N ALA A 52 6.02 33.03 -6.95
CA ALA A 52 5.29 34.04 -6.20
C ALA A 52 5.51 33.89 -4.67
N LEU A 53 5.43 32.65 -4.16
CA LEU A 53 5.72 32.34 -2.75
C LEU A 53 7.18 32.58 -2.36
N GLN A 54 8.12 32.35 -3.27
CA GLN A 54 9.53 32.62 -3.04
C GLN A 54 9.78 34.14 -2.97
N GLN A 55 9.20 34.92 -3.87
CA GLN A 55 9.35 36.37 -3.91
C GLN A 55 8.72 37.05 -2.68
N SER A 56 7.62 36.52 -2.15
CA SER A 56 7.01 37.02 -0.93
C SER A 56 7.74 36.57 0.35
N GLY A 57 8.64 35.58 0.27
CA GLY A 57 9.28 34.94 1.42
C GLY A 57 8.41 33.89 2.13
N ASP A 58 7.15 33.72 1.70
CA ASP A 58 6.21 32.76 2.30
C ASP A 58 6.65 31.31 2.11
N LEU A 59 7.43 31.02 1.06
CA LEU A 59 7.92 29.67 0.77
C LEU A 59 8.74 29.10 1.94
N GLU A 60 9.61 29.91 2.54
CA GLU A 60 10.42 29.49 3.69
C GLU A 60 9.57 29.27 4.94
N HIS A 61 8.49 30.04 5.11
CA HIS A 61 7.54 29.83 6.20
C HIS A 61 6.83 28.49 6.04
N VAL A 62 6.31 28.21 4.84
CA VAL A 62 5.63 26.95 4.53
C VAL A 62 6.56 25.76 4.71
N GLN A 63 7.82 25.85 4.26
CA GLN A 63 8.81 24.79 4.45
C GLN A 63 9.05 24.51 5.93
N ARG A 64 9.30 25.55 6.74
CA ARG A 64 9.50 25.40 8.19
C ARG A 64 8.29 24.79 8.88
N ASP A 65 7.08 25.20 8.51
CA ASP A 65 5.85 24.64 9.06
C ASP A 65 5.70 23.15 8.73
N LEU A 66 6.00 22.76 7.48
CA LEU A 66 5.95 21.37 7.05
C LEU A 66 7.00 20.52 7.78
N GLU A 67 8.23 21.03 7.93
CA GLU A 67 9.29 20.37 8.69
C GLU A 67 8.90 20.17 10.15
N GLN A 68 8.40 21.21 10.81
CA GLN A 68 7.94 21.13 12.19
C GLN A 68 6.76 20.17 12.34
N LYS A 69 5.83 20.15 11.40
CA LYS A 69 4.68 19.23 11.42
C LYS A 69 5.15 17.79 11.22
N ALA A 70 6.07 17.55 10.28
CA ALA A 70 6.63 16.23 10.03
C ALA A 70 7.41 15.73 11.27
N ALA A 71 8.24 16.58 11.87
CA ALA A 71 8.97 16.26 13.10
C ALA A 71 8.01 15.92 14.26
N ARG A 72 6.97 16.73 14.47
CA ARG A 72 5.94 16.47 15.48
C ARG A 72 5.21 15.15 15.24
N GLN A 73 4.80 14.89 14.00
CA GLN A 73 4.10 13.64 13.64
C GLN A 73 5.01 12.42 13.80
N ALA A 74 6.30 12.54 13.49
CA ALA A 74 7.27 11.45 13.65
C ALA A 74 7.50 11.12 15.14
N MET A 75 7.57 12.13 16.00
CA MET A 75 7.73 11.94 17.45
C MET A 75 6.44 11.46 18.12
N ARG A 76 5.29 11.95 17.67
CA ARG A 76 3.99 11.65 18.26
C ARG A 76 2.97 11.30 17.16
N PRO A 77 3.03 10.07 16.62
CA PRO A 77 2.09 9.62 15.61
C PRO A 77 0.66 9.58 16.15
N THR A 78 -0.31 9.55 15.24
CA THR A 78 -1.73 9.48 15.60
C THR A 78 -2.02 8.19 16.38
N PRO A 79 -2.58 8.29 17.60
CA PRO A 79 -2.87 7.12 18.41
C PRO A 79 -3.98 6.26 17.79
N LEU A 80 -3.91 4.96 18.02
CA LEU A 80 -4.91 3.98 17.61
C LEU A 80 -6.04 3.92 18.63
N ALA A 81 -7.26 3.66 18.15
CA ALA A 81 -8.45 3.49 18.96
C ALA A 81 -8.53 2.09 19.60
N LEU A 82 -7.55 1.74 20.43
CA LEU A 82 -7.51 0.49 21.22
C LEU A 82 -7.71 0.84 22.70
N SER A 83 -8.56 0.08 23.39
CA SER A 83 -8.94 0.37 24.78
C SER A 83 -8.21 -0.52 25.78
N THR A 84 -8.24 -0.16 27.07
CA THR A 84 -7.75 -1.04 28.13
C THR A 84 -8.84 -2.01 28.56
N THR A 85 -8.54 -3.32 28.63
CA THR A 85 -9.53 -4.33 29.08
C THR A 85 -9.59 -4.43 30.61
N ARG A 86 -10.76 -4.80 31.12
CA ARG A 86 -10.98 -5.28 32.51
C ARG A 86 -11.20 -6.80 32.59
N LYS A 87 -11.30 -7.46 31.43
CA LYS A 87 -11.52 -8.90 31.32
C LYS A 87 -10.48 -9.46 30.36
N PRO A 88 -9.27 -9.75 30.87
CA PRO A 88 -8.18 -10.31 30.07
C PRO A 88 -8.63 -11.55 29.30
N LYS A 89 -8.26 -11.64 28.02
CA LYS A 89 -8.54 -12.78 27.17
C LYS A 89 -7.27 -13.26 26.49
N THR A 90 -7.17 -14.57 26.34
CA THR A 90 -6.19 -15.20 25.45
C THR A 90 -6.90 -15.80 24.24
N PHE A 91 -6.37 -15.55 23.05
CA PHE A 91 -6.89 -16.14 21.81
C PHE A 91 -5.77 -16.40 20.81
N ARG A 92 -6.10 -17.19 19.78
CA ARG A 92 -5.16 -17.58 18.72
C ARG A 92 -5.55 -17.00 17.37
N ILE A 93 -4.56 -16.67 16.55
CA ILE A 93 -4.73 -16.19 15.18
C ILE A 93 -3.79 -16.93 14.26
N SER A 94 -4.34 -17.50 13.19
CA SER A 94 -3.52 -18.13 12.16
C SER A 94 -2.89 -17.07 11.25
N PRO A 95 -1.55 -17.05 11.08
CA PRO A 95 -0.89 -16.18 10.09
C PRO A 95 -1.00 -16.72 8.66
N ALA A 96 -1.72 -17.82 8.45
CA ALA A 96 -1.77 -18.47 7.16
C ALA A 96 -2.58 -17.65 6.14
N VAL A 97 -1.94 -17.36 5.02
CA VAL A 97 -2.48 -16.58 3.90
C VAL A 97 -2.83 -17.50 2.75
N THR A 98 -3.87 -17.15 2.01
CA THR A 98 -4.22 -17.82 0.75
C THR A 98 -3.78 -16.95 -0.41
N VAL A 99 -2.96 -17.51 -1.29
CA VAL A 99 -2.42 -16.83 -2.47
C VAL A 99 -3.56 -16.50 -3.44
N SER A 100 -3.72 -15.23 -3.81
CA SER A 100 -4.86 -14.78 -4.62
C SER A 100 -4.68 -14.97 -6.13
N HIS A 101 -3.43 -15.07 -6.60
CA HIS A 101 -3.06 -15.24 -8.00
C HIS A 101 -1.75 -16.01 -8.09
N ASP A 102 -1.47 -16.63 -9.24
CA ASP A 102 -0.20 -17.33 -9.44
C ASP A 102 0.98 -16.38 -9.25
N VAL A 103 1.93 -16.78 -8.39
CA VAL A 103 3.14 -16.00 -8.09
C VAL A 103 4.30 -16.61 -8.86
N TRP A 104 4.92 -15.81 -9.72
CA TRP A 104 6.02 -16.21 -10.57
C TRP A 104 7.30 -15.47 -10.18
N THR A 105 8.45 -16.11 -10.35
CA THR A 105 9.74 -15.43 -10.32
C THR A 105 9.96 -14.63 -11.61
N PRO A 106 10.87 -13.64 -11.63
CA PRO A 106 11.19 -12.88 -12.85
C PRO A 106 11.68 -13.74 -14.03
N ASP A 107 12.31 -14.87 -13.75
CA ASP A 107 12.78 -15.88 -14.72
C ASP A 107 11.69 -16.89 -15.14
N GLY A 108 10.45 -16.74 -14.68
CA GLY A 108 9.29 -17.51 -15.15
C GLY A 108 9.00 -18.79 -14.38
N HIS A 109 9.60 -19.01 -13.21
CA HIS A 109 9.33 -20.17 -12.36
C HIS A 109 8.14 -19.90 -11.43
N LEU A 110 7.23 -20.86 -11.33
CA LEU A 110 6.06 -20.76 -10.46
C LEU A 110 6.46 -20.96 -8.98
N ILE A 111 6.29 -19.92 -8.16
CA ILE A 111 6.54 -19.96 -6.71
C ILE A 111 5.35 -20.56 -5.96
N ALA A 112 4.13 -20.11 -6.29
CA ALA A 112 2.90 -20.57 -5.66
C ALA A 112 1.70 -20.39 -6.60
N LYS A 113 0.81 -21.38 -6.64
CA LYS A 113 -0.45 -21.28 -7.39
C LYS A 113 -1.49 -20.46 -6.62
N ALA A 114 -2.37 -19.79 -7.36
CA ALA A 114 -3.61 -19.24 -6.81
C ALA A 114 -4.37 -20.31 -6.01
N GLY A 115 -4.90 -19.92 -4.86
CA GLY A 115 -5.58 -20.82 -3.91
C GLY A 115 -4.65 -21.58 -2.96
N THR A 116 -3.33 -21.53 -3.14
CA THR A 116 -2.40 -22.17 -2.21
C THR A 116 -2.49 -21.48 -0.84
N ARG A 117 -2.76 -22.27 0.21
CA ARG A 117 -2.71 -21.80 1.60
C ARG A 117 -1.31 -22.02 2.17
N ILE A 118 -0.70 -20.95 2.68
CA ILE A 118 0.67 -20.96 3.18
C ILE A 118 0.69 -20.40 4.59
N ASN A 119 1.18 -21.19 5.54
CA ASN A 119 1.49 -20.70 6.88
C ASN A 119 3.00 -20.43 7.00
N PRO A 120 3.44 -19.18 7.26
CA PRO A 120 4.86 -18.87 7.41
C PRO A 120 5.54 -19.63 8.56
N PHE A 121 4.79 -20.01 9.60
CA PHE A 121 5.31 -20.73 10.76
C PHE A 121 5.65 -22.20 10.52
N GLU A 122 5.27 -22.76 9.36
CA GLU A 122 5.72 -24.09 8.93
C GLU A 122 7.20 -24.11 8.53
N ARG A 123 7.78 -22.94 8.21
CA ARG A 123 9.15 -22.80 7.70
C ARG A 123 10.03 -21.87 8.53
N VAL A 124 9.42 -20.93 9.25
CA VAL A 124 10.13 -19.90 10.00
C VAL A 124 9.66 -19.89 11.45
N HIS A 125 10.62 -19.86 12.38
CA HIS A 125 10.34 -19.69 13.80
C HIS A 125 10.51 -18.23 14.22
N PHE A 126 9.43 -17.63 14.72
CA PHE A 126 9.39 -16.28 15.27
C PHE A 126 9.74 -16.30 16.77
N LEU A 127 10.99 -15.93 17.08
CA LEU A 127 11.55 -16.00 18.43
C LEU A 127 11.27 -14.77 19.31
N LYS A 128 10.52 -13.78 18.81
CA LYS A 128 10.30 -12.50 19.50
C LYS A 128 8.92 -12.47 20.16
N THR A 129 8.81 -11.72 21.25
CA THR A 129 7.54 -11.36 21.86
C THR A 129 7.23 -9.92 21.50
N LEU A 130 6.06 -9.67 20.93
CA LEU A 130 5.56 -8.34 20.66
C LEU A 130 4.74 -7.87 21.86
N ILE A 131 5.02 -6.69 22.38
CA ILE A 131 4.21 -6.06 23.43
C ILE A 131 3.61 -4.79 22.85
N PHE A 132 2.29 -4.78 22.69
CA PHE A 132 1.52 -3.63 22.25
C PHE A 132 1.02 -2.86 23.47
N PHE A 133 1.24 -1.54 23.52
CA PHE A 133 0.76 -0.70 24.62
C PHE A 133 0.65 0.77 24.21
N ASN A 134 -0.17 1.52 24.93
CA ASN A 134 -0.25 2.97 24.83
C ASN A 134 0.72 3.61 25.84
N ALA A 135 1.71 4.36 25.36
CA ALA A 135 2.68 5.03 26.24
C ALA A 135 2.13 6.29 26.93
N ASP A 136 0.97 6.80 26.52
CA ASP A 136 0.26 7.86 27.27
C ASP A 136 -0.48 7.31 28.50
N ASP A 137 -0.68 5.99 28.60
CA ASP A 137 -1.32 5.34 29.74
C ASP A 137 -0.25 4.87 30.75
N ALA A 138 -0.17 5.57 31.89
CA ALA A 138 0.82 5.30 32.92
C ALA A 138 0.71 3.88 33.52
N GLY A 139 -0.52 3.33 33.61
CA GLY A 139 -0.74 1.97 34.10
C GLY A 139 -0.19 0.93 33.14
N GLN A 140 -0.36 1.14 31.84
CA GLN A 140 0.26 0.28 30.81
C GLN A 140 1.78 0.38 30.84
N VAL A 141 2.34 1.59 30.93
CA VAL A 141 3.80 1.78 31.02
C VAL A 141 4.37 1.09 32.26
N ALA A 142 3.69 1.19 33.41
CA ALA A 142 4.10 0.53 34.65
C ALA A 142 4.07 -1.00 34.50
N TRP A 143 3.00 -1.54 33.93
CA TRP A 143 2.88 -2.97 33.65
C TRP A 143 4.00 -3.46 32.72
N VAL A 144 4.25 -2.76 31.61
CA VAL A 144 5.32 -3.13 30.68
C VAL A 144 6.67 -3.12 31.39
N LYS A 145 7.00 -2.07 32.17
CA LYS A 145 8.27 -2.00 32.94
C LYS A 145 8.44 -3.17 33.90
N LYS A 146 7.37 -3.62 34.54
CA LYS A 146 7.37 -4.71 35.52
C LYS A 146 7.57 -6.08 34.87
N HIS A 147 7.03 -6.29 33.67
CA HIS A 147 6.89 -7.62 33.08
C HIS A 147 7.72 -7.88 31.83
N TYR A 148 8.30 -6.87 31.18
CA TYR A 148 9.00 -7.11 29.90
C TYR A 148 10.22 -8.03 30.02
N THR A 149 10.86 -8.07 31.19
CA THR A 149 12.00 -8.94 31.48
C THR A 149 11.63 -10.42 31.61
N ASP A 150 10.34 -10.73 31.74
CA ASP A 150 9.82 -12.11 31.77
C ASP A 150 9.98 -12.78 30.39
N PHE A 151 10.26 -12.00 29.34
CA PHE A 151 10.40 -12.45 27.97
C PHE A 151 11.83 -12.26 27.46
N LYS A 152 12.37 -13.28 26.76
CA LYS A 152 13.76 -13.26 26.27
C LYS A 152 14.05 -12.16 25.25
N HIS A 153 13.13 -11.91 24.32
CA HIS A 153 13.35 -10.99 23.21
C HIS A 153 12.11 -10.17 22.87
N VAL A 154 12.01 -8.98 23.47
CA VAL A 154 10.84 -8.11 23.32
C VAL A 154 10.99 -7.15 22.14
N LYS A 155 9.88 -6.93 21.44
CA LYS A 155 9.66 -5.80 20.54
C LYS A 155 8.52 -4.96 21.11
N PHE A 156 8.85 -3.77 21.54
CA PHE A 156 7.88 -2.80 22.06
C PHE A 156 7.20 -2.09 20.91
N ILE A 157 5.87 -2.18 20.85
CA ILE A 157 5.06 -1.59 19.79
C ILE A 157 4.06 -0.64 20.42
N LEU A 158 4.24 0.65 20.14
CA LEU A 158 3.33 1.69 20.60
C LEU A 158 2.08 1.70 19.74
N THR A 159 0.95 1.87 20.42
CA THR A 159 -0.35 2.18 19.81
C THR A 159 -0.78 3.62 20.12
N GLY A 160 -0.03 4.32 20.97
CA GLY A 160 -0.21 5.72 21.34
C GLY A 160 0.97 6.22 22.16
N GLY A 161 1.08 7.54 22.30
CA GLY A 161 2.14 8.21 23.05
C GLY A 161 3.36 8.68 22.24
N ASP A 162 4.30 9.29 22.96
CA ASP A 162 5.52 9.87 22.39
C ASP A 162 6.60 8.79 22.21
N VAL A 163 7.05 8.62 20.97
CA VAL A 163 8.04 7.62 20.55
C VAL A 163 9.39 7.87 21.22
N ARG A 164 9.81 9.12 21.40
CA ARG A 164 11.08 9.48 22.02
C ARG A 164 11.06 9.16 23.50
N VAL A 165 10.01 9.56 24.22
CA VAL A 165 9.86 9.27 25.66
C VAL A 165 9.82 7.76 25.90
N ALA A 166 9.07 7.01 25.11
CA ALA A 166 9.04 5.55 25.23
C ALA A 166 10.40 4.91 24.89
N ALA A 167 11.13 5.45 23.91
CA ALA A 167 12.46 4.96 23.56
C ALA A 167 13.50 5.24 24.65
N GLU A 168 13.40 6.35 25.37
CA GLU A 168 14.23 6.63 26.55
C GLU A 168 14.00 5.58 27.67
N LEU A 169 12.78 5.05 27.79
CA LEU A 169 12.42 4.05 28.82
C LEU A 169 12.75 2.60 28.43
N PHE A 170 12.53 2.24 27.17
CA PHE A 170 12.54 0.84 26.72
C PHE A 170 13.58 0.56 25.60
N GLY A 171 14.32 1.58 25.17
CA GLY A 171 15.27 1.50 24.07
C GLY A 171 14.56 1.46 22.72
N ARG A 172 14.75 0.40 21.94
CA ARG A 172 14.23 0.33 20.57
C ARG A 172 12.71 0.12 20.56
N ILE A 173 11.98 1.19 20.23
CA ILE A 173 10.53 1.20 20.11
C ILE A 173 10.08 1.19 18.64
N TYR A 174 8.87 0.71 18.40
CA TYR A 174 8.18 0.78 17.11
C TYR A 174 6.81 1.41 17.35
N PHE A 175 6.18 1.95 16.30
CA PHE A 175 4.81 2.43 16.34
C PHE A 175 3.98 1.69 15.29
N ASP A 176 2.80 1.21 15.66
CA ASP A 176 1.89 0.56 14.71
C ASP A 176 1.10 1.59 13.90
N VAL A 177 1.77 2.19 12.91
CA VAL A 177 1.18 3.26 12.09
C VAL A 177 -0.07 2.74 11.38
N ASN A 178 -1.18 3.46 11.55
CA ASN A 178 -2.51 3.13 11.02
C ASN A 178 -3.06 1.76 11.47
N GLY A 179 -2.50 1.14 12.51
CA GLY A 179 -3.01 -0.12 13.04
C GLY A 179 -2.79 -1.32 12.12
N ASN A 180 -1.81 -1.26 11.22
CA ASN A 180 -1.56 -2.31 10.22
C ASN A 180 -1.30 -3.69 10.82
N ILE A 181 -0.58 -3.74 11.95
CA ILE A 181 -0.22 -5.00 12.62
C ILE A 181 -1.33 -5.40 13.60
N SER A 182 -1.76 -4.48 14.46
CA SER A 182 -2.84 -4.70 15.45
C SER A 182 -4.13 -5.17 14.79
N SER A 183 -4.49 -4.62 13.63
CA SER A 183 -5.68 -5.04 12.89
C SER A 183 -5.56 -6.48 12.38
N LYS A 184 -4.40 -6.89 11.85
CA LYS A 184 -4.17 -8.29 11.43
C LYS A 184 -4.12 -9.27 12.59
N LEU A 185 -3.73 -8.77 13.77
CA LEU A 185 -3.73 -9.52 15.03
C LEU A 185 -5.05 -9.37 15.80
N HIS A 186 -6.09 -8.81 15.18
CA HIS A 186 -7.42 -8.58 15.76
C HIS A 186 -7.37 -8.00 17.18
N LEU A 187 -6.41 -7.13 17.46
CA LEU A 187 -6.28 -6.50 18.77
C LEU A 187 -7.45 -5.54 18.97
N GLN A 188 -8.15 -5.69 20.09
CA GLN A 188 -9.17 -4.75 20.55
C GLN A 188 -8.67 -4.00 21.77
N HIS A 189 -7.84 -4.65 22.59
CA HIS A 189 -7.34 -4.10 23.84
C HIS A 189 -5.82 -4.06 23.95
N VAL A 190 -5.32 -3.07 24.69
CA VAL A 190 -3.92 -2.92 25.08
C VAL A 190 -3.81 -2.68 26.61
N PRO A 191 -2.76 -3.17 27.28
CA PRO A 191 -1.60 -3.83 26.71
C PRO A 191 -1.92 -5.26 26.26
N SER A 192 -1.25 -5.69 25.19
CA SER A 192 -1.38 -7.03 24.63
C SER A 192 -0.02 -7.63 24.33
N VAL A 193 0.18 -8.89 24.73
CA VAL A 193 1.39 -9.67 24.46
C VAL A 193 1.10 -10.65 23.34
N VAL A 194 1.94 -10.66 22.30
CA VAL A 194 1.80 -11.52 21.15
C VAL A 194 3.07 -12.32 20.91
N SER A 195 2.94 -13.64 20.80
CA SER A 195 4.04 -14.56 20.53
C SER A 195 3.58 -15.74 19.68
N GLN A 196 4.50 -16.40 18.99
CA GLN A 196 4.17 -17.63 18.26
C GLN A 196 3.89 -18.78 19.27
N GLU A 197 2.80 -19.50 19.05
CA GLU A 197 2.46 -20.76 19.72
C GLU A 197 2.14 -21.81 18.65
N GLY A 198 3.06 -22.75 18.44
CA GLY A 198 2.95 -23.72 17.35
C GLY A 198 2.92 -23.01 15.98
N LEU A 199 1.82 -23.20 15.24
CA LEU A 199 1.60 -22.59 13.93
C LEU A 199 0.69 -21.35 13.97
N ASP A 200 0.32 -20.87 15.15
CA ASP A 200 -0.51 -19.69 15.32
C ASP A 200 0.20 -18.60 16.12
N TRP A 201 -0.31 -17.38 16.02
CA TRP A 201 -0.07 -16.35 17.03
C TRP A 201 -0.94 -16.62 18.24
N GLN A 202 -0.34 -16.60 19.43
CA GLN A 202 -1.06 -16.43 20.69
C GLN A 202 -1.07 -14.94 21.05
N VAL A 203 -2.26 -14.40 21.27
CA VAL A 203 -2.49 -13.05 21.76
C VAL A 203 -3.04 -13.12 23.19
N LYS A 204 -2.41 -12.40 24.11
CA LYS A 204 -2.83 -12.26 25.51
C LYS A 204 -3.11 -10.80 25.81
N GLU A 205 -4.37 -10.45 25.96
CA GLU A 205 -4.78 -9.14 26.45
C GLU A 205 -4.57 -9.06 27.96
N ILE A 206 -4.13 -7.92 28.45
CA ILE A 206 -3.79 -7.70 29.85
C ILE A 206 -4.70 -6.62 30.44
N GLY A 207 -5.18 -6.83 31.66
CA GLY A 207 -5.86 -5.81 32.45
C GLY A 207 -4.83 -5.10 33.33
N VAL A 208 -4.79 -3.76 33.26
CA VAL A 208 -3.87 -2.92 34.08
C VAL A 208 -4.59 -2.05 35.10
N ASN A 209 -5.92 -2.19 35.21
CA ASN A 209 -6.76 -1.36 36.07
C ASN A 209 -7.05 -2.00 37.45
N ASP A 210 -6.38 -3.10 37.80
CA ASP A 210 -6.67 -3.91 39.00
C ASP A 210 -5.44 -4.05 39.95
N GLU A 211 -4.47 -3.12 39.90
CA GLU A 211 -3.47 -2.92 40.98
C GLU A 211 -3.80 -1.68 41.82
#